data_AF-A0A8C1CHH5-F1
#
_entry.id   AF-A0A8C1CHH5-F1
#
_cell.length_a   1.000
_cell.length_b   1.000
_cell.length_c   1.000
_cell.angle_alpha   90.00
_cell.angle_beta   90.00
_cell.angle_gamma   90.00
#
_symmetry.space_group_name_H-M   'P 1'
#
loop_
_entity.id
_entity.type
_entity.pdbx_description
1 polymer ?
#
loop_
_entity_poly.entity_id
_entity_poly.type
_entity_poly.pdbx_seq_one_letter_code
_entity_poly.pdbx_strand_id
1 'polypeptide(L)'
;LELSLYSIESVRPSSLQVFANSSTLHGMSHIFAYGHMTFRRFLWTLSFMGSLGLLMFVCMDRVYYYFEFPHVTKLDEVAAPNLTFPAVTFCNLNEFRFSKITKNDLYHVGELLALLNENHQIANPHLAEPEVLALLKEKANFVHFKAKQFNMTDFYNRTGHDINEMLLQCTFRGEDCIPLNFTTVSYHGGIFFKVQALLKLHKQLGQRVQCHILAVIVFALKGLGDYERQEDLVKKRATNVKQVLSCIAQ
;
A
#
# COMPACT_ATOMS: atom_id res chain seq x y z
N LEU A 1 -55.70 -47.28 -69.08
CA LEU A 1 -54.66 -47.97 -68.29
C LEU A 1 -53.47 -47.02 -68.14
N GLU A 2 -53.57 -45.89 -67.42
CA GLU A 2 -54.10 -45.72 -66.06
C GLU A 2 -53.66 -46.88 -65.16
N LEU A 3 -52.99 -46.57 -64.04
CA LEU A 3 -52.31 -47.47 -63.10
C LEU A 3 -50.84 -47.83 -63.40
N SER A 4 -50.00 -46.81 -63.32
CA SER A 4 -48.75 -46.89 -62.53
C SER A 4 -48.15 -45.51 -62.25
N LEU A 5 -48.78 -44.43 -62.76
CA LEU A 5 -48.61 -43.04 -62.35
C LEU A 5 -49.21 -42.76 -60.94
N TYR A 6 -48.99 -43.65 -59.97
CA TYR A 6 -49.44 -43.49 -58.58
C TYR A 6 -48.36 -44.04 -57.66
N SER A 7 -47.33 -43.22 -57.37
CA SER A 7 -46.51 -43.24 -56.14
C SER A 7 -45.22 -42.43 -56.22
N ILE A 8 -44.92 -41.72 -57.31
CA ILE A 8 -44.04 -40.55 -57.19
C ILE A 8 -44.93 -39.39 -56.73
N GLU A 9 -45.36 -39.46 -55.48
CA GLU A 9 -45.75 -38.28 -54.72
C GLU A 9 -44.60 -37.28 -54.92
N SER A 10 -44.81 -36.25 -55.75
CA SER A 10 -43.89 -35.14 -55.83
C SER A 10 -44.00 -34.42 -54.49
N VAL A 11 -43.29 -34.93 -53.48
CA VAL A 11 -43.26 -34.37 -52.14
C VAL A 11 -42.64 -32.99 -52.27
N ARG A 12 -43.50 -31.97 -52.37
CA ARG A 12 -43.07 -30.58 -52.37
C ARG A 12 -42.23 -30.38 -51.09
N PRO A 13 -41.00 -29.84 -51.21
CA PRO A 13 -40.18 -29.50 -50.05
C PRO A 13 -41.00 -28.76 -49.00
N SER A 14 -40.93 -29.18 -47.74
CA SER A 14 -41.47 -28.33 -46.68
C SER A 14 -40.63 -27.05 -46.61
N SER A 15 -41.25 -25.94 -46.18
CA SER A 15 -40.56 -24.65 -46.02
C SER A 15 -39.31 -24.76 -45.14
N LEU A 16 -39.35 -25.63 -44.13
CA LEU A 16 -38.23 -25.92 -43.23
C LEU A 16 -37.06 -26.62 -43.93
N GLN A 17 -37.32 -27.54 -44.87
CA GLN A 17 -36.27 -28.22 -45.64
C GLN A 17 -35.59 -27.27 -46.62
N VAL A 18 -36.35 -26.37 -47.25
CA VAL A 18 -35.79 -25.32 -48.10
C VAL A 18 -34.87 -24.41 -47.28
N PHE A 19 -35.33 -23.96 -46.12
CA PHE A 19 -34.55 -23.13 -45.21
C PHE A 19 -33.26 -23.83 -44.73
N ALA A 20 -33.37 -25.07 -44.25
CA ALA A 20 -32.26 -25.85 -43.74
C ALA A 20 -31.15 -26.08 -44.78
N ASN A 21 -31.53 -26.25 -46.05
CA ASN A 21 -30.57 -26.42 -47.15
C ASN A 21 -29.91 -25.10 -47.58
N SER A 22 -30.56 -23.96 -47.36
CA SER A 22 -29.98 -22.63 -47.59
C SER A 22 -29.27 -22.03 -46.37
N SER A 23 -29.31 -22.70 -45.21
CA SER A 23 -28.75 -22.20 -43.96
C SER A 23 -27.23 -22.41 -43.91
N THR A 24 -26.53 -21.53 -43.19
CA THR A 24 -25.11 -21.69 -42.84
C THR A 24 -24.89 -22.54 -41.58
N LEU A 25 -25.97 -22.99 -40.93
CA LEU A 25 -25.89 -23.91 -39.79
C LEU A 25 -25.43 -25.29 -40.25
N HIS A 26 -24.20 -25.63 -39.88
CA HIS A 26 -23.60 -26.92 -40.18
C HIS A 26 -24.43 -28.05 -39.56
N GLY A 27 -24.73 -29.08 -40.35
CA GLY A 27 -25.56 -30.23 -39.92
C GLY A 27 -27.06 -30.04 -40.12
N MET A 28 -27.56 -28.81 -40.28
CA MET A 28 -29.00 -28.53 -40.43
C MET A 28 -29.58 -29.13 -41.73
N SER A 29 -28.84 -29.02 -42.84
CA SER A 29 -29.20 -29.63 -44.14
C SER A 29 -29.24 -31.16 -44.09
N HIS A 30 -28.43 -31.80 -43.24
CA HIS A 30 -28.41 -33.25 -43.08
C HIS A 30 -29.55 -33.78 -42.21
N ILE A 31 -30.01 -32.99 -41.24
CA ILE A 31 -31.17 -33.30 -40.39
C ILE A 31 -32.47 -33.20 -41.20
N PHE A 32 -32.62 -32.12 -41.97
CA PHE A 32 -33.82 -31.83 -42.78
C PHE A 32 -33.60 -32.16 -44.27
N ALA A 33 -32.84 -33.21 -44.57
CA ALA A 33 -32.69 -33.67 -45.94
C ALA A 33 -34.04 -34.11 -46.54
N TYR A 34 -34.13 -34.21 -47.87
CA TYR A 34 -35.32 -34.72 -48.56
C TYR A 34 -35.47 -36.24 -48.37
N GLY A 35 -36.71 -36.74 -48.23
CA GLY A 35 -37.02 -38.16 -48.11
C GLY A 35 -37.31 -38.66 -46.68
N HIS A 36 -37.36 -39.99 -46.51
CA HIS A 36 -37.79 -40.67 -45.27
C HIS A 36 -36.81 -40.50 -44.09
N MET A 37 -37.31 -40.70 -42.86
CA MET A 37 -36.49 -40.72 -41.65
C MET A 37 -35.53 -41.91 -41.69
N THR A 38 -34.23 -41.64 -41.52
CA THR A 38 -33.15 -42.65 -41.57
C THR A 38 -32.31 -42.60 -40.30
N PHE A 39 -31.66 -43.71 -39.95
CA PHE A 39 -30.69 -43.76 -38.85
C PHE A 39 -29.60 -42.69 -38.98
N ARG A 40 -29.18 -42.39 -40.21
CA ARG A 40 -28.24 -41.31 -40.51
C ARG A 40 -28.74 -39.94 -40.03
N ARG A 41 -30.03 -39.62 -40.22
CA ARG A 41 -30.62 -38.37 -39.72
C ARG A 41 -30.64 -38.33 -38.20
N PHE A 42 -30.97 -39.45 -37.56
CA PHE A 42 -30.94 -39.54 -36.10
C PHE A 42 -29.54 -39.23 -35.54
N LEU A 43 -28.48 -39.78 -36.15
CA LEU A 43 -27.10 -39.48 -35.77
C LEU A 43 -26.75 -38.00 -35.98
N TRP A 44 -27.15 -37.40 -37.11
CA TRP A 44 -26.94 -35.98 -37.36
C TRP A 44 -27.68 -35.09 -36.36
N THR A 45 -28.91 -35.44 -36.00
CA THR A 45 -29.69 -34.71 -34.98
C THR A 45 -29.02 -34.81 -33.61
N LEU A 46 -28.57 -36.00 -33.21
CA LEU A 46 -27.89 -36.21 -31.93
C LEU A 46 -26.55 -35.45 -31.87
N SER A 47 -25.77 -35.50 -32.96
CA SER A 47 -24.50 -34.78 -33.07
C SER A 47 -24.71 -33.26 -33.04
N PHE A 48 -25.70 -32.74 -33.77
CA PHE A 48 -26.05 -31.32 -33.76
C PHE A 48 -26.50 -30.85 -32.37
N MET A 49 -27.41 -31.59 -31.74
CA MET A 49 -27.88 -31.26 -30.38
C MET A 49 -26.75 -31.33 -29.35
N GLY A 50 -25.88 -32.34 -29.44
CA GLY A 50 -24.70 -32.46 -28.59
C GLY A 50 -23.73 -31.29 -28.76
N SER A 51 -23.46 -30.88 -30.01
CA SER A 51 -22.60 -29.74 -30.32
C SER A 51 -23.18 -28.41 -29.82
N LEU A 52 -24.49 -28.20 -29.96
CA LEU A 52 -25.20 -27.03 -29.47
C LEU A 52 -25.19 -26.98 -27.93
N GLY A 53 -25.44 -28.10 -27.27
CA GLY A 53 -25.40 -28.21 -25.81
C GLY A 53 -24.01 -27.90 -25.25
N LEU A 54 -22.96 -28.47 -25.83
CA LEU A 54 -21.57 -28.19 -25.44
C LEU A 54 -21.21 -26.72 -25.66
N LEU A 55 -21.61 -26.14 -26.81
CA LEU A 55 -21.40 -24.72 -27.10
C LEU A 55 -22.06 -23.84 -26.04
N MET A 56 -23.33 -24.07 -25.72
CA MET A 56 -24.05 -23.30 -24.71
C MET A 56 -23.41 -23.40 -23.32
N PHE A 57 -22.98 -24.61 -22.93
CA PHE A 57 -22.29 -24.83 -21.66
C PHE A 57 -20.98 -24.04 -21.57
N VAL A 58 -20.10 -24.16 -22.58
CA VAL A 58 -18.82 -23.44 -22.60
C VAL A 58 -19.03 -21.93 -22.68
N CYS A 59 -20.00 -21.46 -23.47
CA CYS A 59 -20.32 -20.03 -23.55
C CYS A 59 -20.77 -19.47 -22.20
N MET A 60 -21.66 -20.17 -21.49
CA MET A 60 -22.11 -19.73 -20.16
C MET A 60 -20.98 -19.73 -19.13
N ASP A 61 -20.14 -20.76 -19.12
CA ASP A 61 -18.94 -20.83 -18.27
C ASP A 61 -18.02 -19.62 -18.52
N ARG A 62 -17.75 -19.29 -19.79
CA ARG A 62 -16.91 -18.13 -20.14
C ARG A 62 -17.57 -16.79 -19.81
N VAL A 63 -18.89 -16.64 -19.99
CA VAL A 63 -19.63 -15.43 -19.61
C VAL A 63 -19.61 -15.24 -18.10
N TYR A 64 -19.83 -16.31 -17.34
CA TYR A 64 -19.73 -16.28 -15.88
C TYR A 64 -18.31 -15.87 -15.44
N TYR A 65 -17.28 -16.54 -15.98
CA TYR A 65 -15.88 -16.19 -15.73
C TYR A 65 -15.53 -14.75 -16.11
N TYR A 66 -16.09 -14.23 -17.22
CA TYR A 66 -15.91 -12.82 -17.59
C TYR A 66 -16.48 -11.86 -16.53
N PHE A 67 -17.65 -12.18 -15.97
CA PHE A 67 -18.29 -11.38 -14.92
C PHE A 67 -17.72 -11.63 -13.51
N GLU A 68 -16.81 -12.58 -13.33
CA GLU A 68 -15.97 -12.67 -12.12
C GLU A 68 -14.86 -11.60 -12.11
N PHE A 69 -14.66 -10.88 -13.23
CA PHE A 69 -13.61 -9.87 -13.42
C PHE A 69 -12.21 -10.32 -12.97
N PRO A 70 -11.73 -11.50 -13.41
CA PRO A 70 -10.39 -11.98 -13.07
C PRO A 70 -9.33 -11.09 -13.75
N HIS A 71 -8.27 -10.78 -13.01
CA HIS A 71 -7.12 -10.04 -13.51
C HIS A 71 -5.82 -10.79 -13.21
N VAL A 72 -4.83 -10.61 -14.09
CA VAL A 72 -3.47 -11.12 -13.89
C VAL A 72 -2.51 -9.94 -13.82
N THR A 73 -1.60 -9.98 -12.85
CA THR A 73 -0.59 -8.93 -12.67
C THR A 73 0.71 -9.36 -13.32
N LYS A 74 1.26 -8.52 -14.20
CA LYS A 74 2.61 -8.69 -14.75
C LYS A 74 3.58 -7.82 -13.96
N LEU A 75 4.66 -8.42 -13.47
CA LEU A 75 5.74 -7.72 -12.77
C LEU A 75 6.92 -7.59 -13.73
N ASP A 76 7.38 -6.36 -13.95
CA ASP A 76 8.55 -6.04 -14.77
C ASP A 76 9.47 -5.09 -13.98
N GLU A 77 10.76 -5.37 -13.97
CA GLU A 77 11.79 -4.51 -13.37
C GLU A 77 12.54 -3.76 -14.47
N VAL A 78 12.47 -2.43 -14.45
CA VAL A 78 13.06 -1.58 -15.49
C VAL A 78 13.99 -0.55 -14.87
N ALA A 79 15.26 -0.58 -15.27
CA ALA A 79 16.25 0.41 -14.86
C ALA A 79 16.00 1.76 -15.58
N ALA A 80 15.38 2.71 -14.90
CA ALA A 80 15.21 4.06 -15.40
C ALA A 80 16.48 4.90 -15.19
N PRO A 81 16.91 5.72 -16.17
CA PRO A 81 17.99 6.68 -15.94
C PRO A 81 17.58 7.71 -14.90
N ASN A 82 16.32 8.15 -14.93
CA ASN A 82 15.82 9.20 -14.07
C ASN A 82 14.64 8.74 -13.22
N LEU A 83 14.84 8.74 -11.91
CA LEU A 83 13.80 8.50 -10.92
C LEU A 83 13.47 9.82 -10.20
N THR A 84 12.36 9.86 -9.47
CA THR A 84 12.08 10.96 -8.54
C THR A 84 12.52 10.49 -7.16
N PHE A 85 13.37 11.26 -6.48
CA PHE A 85 13.72 10.92 -5.10
C PHE A 85 12.46 10.97 -4.23
N PRO A 86 12.17 9.92 -3.45
CA PRO A 86 10.97 9.88 -2.63
C PRO A 86 11.06 10.93 -1.53
N ALA A 87 9.91 11.31 -0.98
CA ALA A 87 9.91 12.06 0.26
C ALA A 87 10.37 11.16 1.41
N VAL A 88 11.34 11.63 2.19
CA VAL A 88 11.78 10.98 3.42
C VAL A 88 11.14 11.70 4.59
N THR A 89 10.37 10.96 5.39
CA THR A 89 9.72 11.47 6.60
C THR A 89 10.27 10.74 7.81
N PHE A 90 10.73 11.48 8.81
CA PHE A 90 11.23 10.92 10.06
C PHE A 90 10.75 11.73 11.26
N CYS A 91 10.67 11.08 12.41
CA CYS A 91 10.41 11.70 13.70
C CYS A 91 11.43 11.21 14.72
N ASN A 92 11.60 11.98 15.79
CA ASN A 92 12.22 11.43 16.98
C ASN A 92 11.21 10.48 17.65
N LEU A 93 11.69 9.33 18.14
CA LEU A 93 10.87 8.40 18.93
C LEU A 93 10.45 9.01 20.26
N ASN A 94 11.25 9.94 20.78
CA ASN A 94 10.84 10.78 21.89
C ASN A 94 9.89 11.87 21.38
N GLU A 95 8.65 11.86 21.86
CA GLU A 95 7.59 12.75 21.37
C GLU A 95 7.82 14.21 21.81
N PHE A 96 8.42 14.43 22.97
CA PHE A 96 8.59 15.75 23.58
C PHE A 96 9.94 15.90 24.27
N ARG A 97 10.51 17.11 24.20
CA ARG A 97 11.68 17.50 24.97
C ARG A 97 11.25 17.79 26.41
N PHE A 98 11.69 16.96 27.36
CA PHE A 98 11.38 17.12 28.79
C PHE A 98 11.70 18.53 29.32
N SER A 99 12.79 19.14 28.83
CA SER A 99 13.20 20.51 29.18
C SER A 99 12.17 21.58 28.81
N LYS A 100 11.31 21.33 27.81
CA LYS A 100 10.28 22.27 27.33
C LYS A 100 8.92 22.09 28.03
N ILE A 101 8.74 21.02 28.81
CA ILE A 101 7.51 20.78 29.58
C ILE A 101 7.41 21.78 30.73
N THR A 102 6.26 22.44 30.85
CA THR A 102 5.94 23.37 31.93
C THR A 102 5.10 22.70 33.01
N LYS A 103 5.00 23.35 34.19
CA LYS A 103 4.09 22.93 35.26
C LYS A 103 2.62 22.87 34.78
N ASN A 104 2.20 23.80 33.92
CA ASN A 104 0.85 23.79 33.35
C ASN A 104 0.62 22.58 32.44
N ASP A 105 1.60 22.23 31.60
CA ASP A 105 1.50 21.05 30.75
C ASP A 105 1.38 19.78 31.60
N LEU A 106 2.25 19.65 32.61
CA LEU A 106 2.23 18.48 33.50
C LEU A 106 0.93 18.37 34.29
N TYR A 107 0.28 19.49 34.62
CA TYR A 107 -1.04 19.49 35.26
C TYR A 107 -2.14 18.95 34.34
N HIS A 108 -2.12 19.29 33.04
CA HIS A 108 -3.20 18.90 32.10
C HIS A 108 -2.98 17.54 31.42
N VAL A 109 -1.72 17.19 31.10
CA VAL A 109 -1.39 15.97 30.35
C VAL A 109 -0.42 15.05 31.08
N GLY A 110 -0.04 15.34 32.32
CA GLY A 110 0.93 14.52 33.05
C GLY A 110 0.50 13.06 33.22
N GLU A 111 -0.79 12.81 33.41
CA GLU A 111 -1.37 11.46 33.46
C GLU A 111 -1.33 10.78 32.07
N LEU A 112 -1.73 11.50 31.02
CA LEU A 112 -1.66 11.02 29.63
C LEU A 112 -0.24 10.60 29.21
N LEU A 113 0.77 11.32 29.70
CA LEU A 113 2.18 11.03 29.46
C LEU A 113 2.77 9.98 30.41
N ALA A 114 1.96 9.38 31.28
CA ALA A 114 2.37 8.45 32.34
C ALA A 114 3.46 8.99 33.29
N LEU A 115 3.60 10.33 33.39
CA LEU A 115 4.50 11.00 34.32
C LEU A 115 3.85 11.15 35.69
N LEU A 116 2.54 11.39 35.71
CA LEU A 116 1.72 11.47 36.91
C LEU A 116 0.68 10.35 36.95
N ASN A 117 0.15 10.08 38.15
CA ASN A 117 -1.04 9.27 38.37
C ASN A 117 -2.31 10.16 38.46
N GLU A 118 -3.47 9.54 38.62
CA GLU A 118 -4.78 10.21 38.78
C GLU A 118 -4.78 11.24 39.94
N ASN A 119 -3.95 11.01 40.97
CA ASN A 119 -3.82 11.89 42.13
C ASN A 119 -2.80 13.04 41.91
N HIS A 120 -2.35 13.25 40.67
CA HIS A 120 -1.35 14.27 40.30
C HIS A 120 0.00 14.11 41.03
N GLN A 121 0.34 12.88 41.42
CA GLN A 121 1.62 12.51 42.01
C GLN A 121 2.48 11.79 40.98
N ILE A 122 3.80 11.83 41.15
CA ILE A 122 4.75 11.17 40.25
C ILE A 122 4.48 9.65 40.26
N ALA A 123 4.20 9.08 39.09
CA ALA A 123 3.77 7.68 38.97
C ALA A 123 4.88 6.68 39.34
N ASN A 124 6.08 6.83 38.78
CA ASN A 124 7.20 5.89 38.94
C ASN A 124 8.52 6.61 39.31
N PRO A 125 8.64 7.16 40.53
CA PRO A 125 9.81 7.96 40.92
C PRO A 125 11.13 7.17 40.98
N HIS A 126 11.06 5.84 41.12
CA HIS A 126 12.23 4.96 41.21
C HIS A 126 12.91 4.68 39.86
N LEU A 127 12.22 4.94 38.74
CA LEU A 127 12.76 4.73 37.39
C LEU A 127 13.49 5.98 36.85
N ALA A 128 13.38 7.11 37.54
CA ALA A 128 13.96 8.38 37.13
C ALA A 128 15.35 8.57 37.75
N GLU A 129 16.29 9.05 36.94
CA GLU A 129 17.59 9.52 37.42
C GLU A 129 17.40 10.66 38.45
N PRO A 130 18.25 10.78 39.50
CA PRO A 130 18.02 11.73 40.59
C PRO A 130 17.86 13.19 40.15
N GLU A 131 18.60 13.62 39.13
CA GLU A 131 18.51 14.98 38.59
C GLU A 131 17.17 15.23 37.88
N VAL A 132 16.73 14.29 37.04
CA VAL A 132 15.45 14.35 36.33
C VAL A 132 14.30 14.29 37.33
N LEU A 133 14.41 13.46 38.37
CA LEU A 133 13.42 13.35 39.43
C LEU A 133 13.30 14.67 40.22
N ALA A 134 14.40 15.37 40.49
CA ALA A 134 14.39 16.67 41.16
C ALA A 134 13.63 17.72 40.33
N LEU A 135 13.93 17.80 39.03
CA LEU A 135 13.22 18.65 38.07
C LEU A 135 11.73 18.30 37.98
N LEU A 136 11.41 17.00 37.97
CA LEU A 136 10.02 16.54 37.91
C LEU A 136 9.27 16.91 39.19
N LYS A 137 9.88 16.76 40.38
CA LYS A 137 9.29 17.19 41.66
C LYS A 137 8.99 18.68 41.71
N GLU A 138 9.89 19.51 41.17
CA GLU A 138 9.68 20.95 41.09
C GLU A 138 8.48 21.30 40.17
N LYS A 139 8.44 20.68 38.99
CA LYS A 139 7.35 20.88 38.00
C LYS A 139 6.02 20.29 38.48
N ALA A 140 6.03 19.19 39.23
CA ALA A 140 4.86 18.51 39.78
C ALA A 140 4.39 19.07 41.14
N ASN A 141 4.98 20.15 41.64
CA ASN A 141 4.49 20.81 42.85
C ASN A 141 3.28 21.71 42.51
N PHE A 142 2.07 21.17 42.68
CA PHE A 142 0.83 21.91 42.41
C PHE A 142 0.27 22.67 43.62
N VAL A 143 1.02 22.77 44.72
CA VAL A 143 0.59 23.53 45.90
C VAL A 143 0.46 25.01 45.51
N HIS A 144 -0.73 25.58 45.69
CA HIS A 144 -1.12 26.92 45.25
C HIS A 144 -1.00 27.17 43.72
N PHE A 145 -1.00 26.12 42.90
CA PHE A 145 -0.97 26.27 41.45
C PHE A 145 -2.36 26.64 40.90
N LYS A 146 -2.41 27.70 40.09
CA LYS A 146 -3.61 28.07 39.32
C LYS A 146 -3.41 27.66 37.87
N ALA A 147 -4.16 26.66 37.43
CA ALA A 147 -4.12 26.16 36.06
C ALA A 147 -4.46 27.27 35.06
N LYS A 148 -3.71 27.32 33.96
CA LYS A 148 -3.95 28.20 32.82
C LYS A 148 -4.61 27.40 31.69
N GLN A 149 -5.11 28.10 30.68
CA GLN A 149 -5.62 27.47 29.46
C GLN A 149 -4.53 26.59 28.83
N PHE A 150 -4.96 25.49 28.22
CA PHE A 150 -4.10 24.49 27.63
C PHE A 150 -4.62 24.09 26.24
N ASN A 151 -3.70 23.92 25.30
CA ASN A 151 -4.00 23.53 23.94
C ASN A 151 -3.00 22.45 23.50
N MET A 152 -3.50 21.28 23.09
CA MET A 152 -2.68 20.17 22.63
C MET A 152 -1.81 20.51 21.42
N THR A 153 -2.30 21.34 20.51
CA THR A 153 -1.55 21.76 19.32
C THR A 153 -0.35 22.63 19.71
N ASP A 154 -0.54 23.56 20.65
CA ASP A 154 0.55 24.36 21.21
C ASP A 154 1.55 23.47 21.95
N PHE A 155 1.05 22.55 22.78
CA PHE A 155 1.87 21.61 23.54
C PHE A 155 2.82 20.84 22.62
N TYR A 156 2.30 20.21 21.55
CA TYR A 156 3.15 19.49 20.60
C TYR A 156 4.13 20.43 19.88
N ASN A 157 3.66 21.55 19.32
CA ASN A 157 4.52 22.47 18.57
C ASN A 157 5.67 23.04 19.41
N ARG A 158 5.44 23.31 20.70
CA ARG A 158 6.46 23.86 21.60
C ARG A 158 7.38 22.80 22.20
N THR A 159 6.83 21.65 22.60
CA THR A 159 7.59 20.63 23.32
C THR A 159 8.25 19.63 22.39
N GLY A 160 7.71 19.40 21.20
CA GLY A 160 8.29 18.51 20.21
C GLY A 160 9.69 18.95 19.78
N HIS A 161 10.39 18.04 19.11
CA HIS A 161 11.77 18.28 18.68
C HIS A 161 11.85 19.34 17.57
N ASP A 162 12.95 20.10 17.55
CA ASP A 162 13.23 21.11 16.53
C ASP A 162 14.29 20.57 15.56
N ILE A 163 14.04 20.64 14.26
CA ILE A 163 14.98 20.19 13.23
C ILE A 163 16.29 20.97 13.27
N ASN A 164 16.28 22.25 13.68
CA ASN A 164 17.49 23.05 13.80
C ASN A 164 18.45 22.53 14.87
N GLU A 165 17.93 21.85 15.90
CA GLU A 165 18.72 21.25 16.97
C GLU A 165 19.12 19.80 16.66
N MET A 166 18.32 19.10 15.86
CA MET A 166 18.57 17.69 15.52
C MET A 166 19.45 17.50 14.28
N LEU A 167 19.36 18.41 13.30
CA LEU A 167 20.04 18.28 12.02
C LEU A 167 21.50 18.74 12.16
N LEU A 168 22.40 17.78 12.39
CA LEU A 168 23.84 18.09 12.43
C LEU A 168 24.45 18.30 11.05
N GLN A 169 24.13 17.41 10.12
CA GLN A 169 24.62 17.44 8.75
C GLN A 169 23.60 16.77 7.84
N CYS A 170 23.46 17.32 6.65
CA CYS A 170 22.55 16.83 5.63
C CYS A 170 23.21 17.05 4.28
N THR A 171 23.37 15.98 3.49
CA THR A 171 23.88 16.09 2.12
C THR A 171 23.04 15.25 1.19
N PHE A 172 22.77 15.76 0.00
CA PHE A 172 22.09 15.04 -1.06
C PHE A 172 22.86 15.21 -2.38
N ARG A 173 23.44 14.11 -2.87
CA ARG A 173 24.27 14.08 -4.09
C ARG A 173 25.45 15.08 -4.06
N GLY A 174 26.01 15.32 -2.88
CA GLY A 174 27.12 16.25 -2.67
C GLY A 174 26.71 17.70 -2.41
N GLU A 175 25.41 18.02 -2.48
CA GLU A 175 24.89 19.33 -2.09
C GLU A 175 24.41 19.31 -0.64
N ASP A 176 24.78 20.33 0.13
CA ASP A 176 24.33 20.46 1.52
C ASP A 176 22.84 20.84 1.57
N CYS A 177 22.12 20.25 2.53
CA CYS A 177 20.75 20.63 2.86
C CYS A 177 20.67 21.31 4.22
N ILE A 178 19.72 22.26 4.33
CA ILE A 178 19.51 23.09 5.51
C ILE A 178 18.15 22.79 6.15
N PRO A 179 17.93 23.16 7.42
CA PRO A 179 16.65 22.98 8.10
C PRO A 179 15.43 23.51 7.33
N LEU A 180 15.59 24.58 6.54
CA LEU A 180 14.53 25.16 5.71
C LEU A 180 14.05 24.21 4.59
N ASN A 181 14.84 23.21 4.21
CA ASN A 181 14.43 22.18 3.26
C ASN A 181 13.49 21.13 3.86
N PHE A 182 13.26 21.17 5.18
CA PHE A 182 12.38 20.24 5.88
C PHE A 182 11.04 20.90 6.18
N THR A 183 9.96 20.21 5.84
CA THR A 183 8.60 20.61 6.19
C THR A 183 8.15 19.86 7.43
N THR A 184 7.63 20.59 8.41
CA THR A 184 7.06 20.01 9.63
C THR A 184 5.66 19.49 9.36
N VAL A 185 5.38 18.24 9.76
CA VAL A 185 4.08 17.59 9.65
C VAL A 185 3.72 17.03 11.02
N SER A 186 2.48 17.24 11.47
CA SER A 186 1.97 16.66 12.72
C SER A 186 1.09 15.45 12.41
N TYR A 187 1.34 14.32 13.06
CA TYR A 187 0.55 13.08 12.90
C TYR A 187 0.48 12.31 14.21
N HIS A 188 -0.73 11.92 14.65
CA HIS A 188 -0.97 11.23 15.94
C HIS A 188 -0.26 11.84 17.17
N GLY A 189 -0.06 13.17 17.20
CA GLY A 189 0.66 13.83 18.31
C GLY A 189 2.19 13.81 18.20
N GLY A 190 2.77 13.20 17.16
CA GLY A 190 4.20 13.32 16.86
C GLY A 190 4.50 14.51 15.94
N ILE A 191 5.66 15.14 16.13
CA ILE A 191 6.25 16.06 15.14
C ILE A 191 7.15 15.26 14.19
N PHE A 192 6.84 15.33 12.90
CA PHE A 192 7.59 14.70 11.82
C PHE A 192 8.23 15.76 10.93
N PHE A 193 9.39 15.43 10.39
CA PHE A 193 10.11 16.22 9.41
C PHE A 193 10.12 15.47 8.09
N LYS A 194 9.57 16.10 7.07
CA LYS A 194 9.55 15.60 5.70
C LYS A 194 10.52 16.41 4.86
N VAL A 195 11.44 15.74 4.19
CA VAL A 195 12.31 16.33 3.18
C VAL A 195 12.07 15.64 1.84
N GLN A 196 11.99 16.43 0.78
CA GLN A 196 11.94 15.92 -0.58
C GLN A 196 12.91 16.72 -1.42
N ALA A 197 13.94 16.05 -1.95
CA ALA A 197 14.86 16.69 -2.87
C ALA A 197 14.11 16.96 -4.19
N LEU A 198 13.90 18.24 -4.51
CA LEU A 198 13.40 18.68 -5.82
C LEU A 198 14.53 18.66 -6.85
N LEU A 199 14.93 17.46 -7.29
CA LEU A 199 15.75 17.32 -8.48
C LEU A 199 15.28 16.10 -9.29
N LYS A 200 14.77 16.39 -10.49
CA LYS A 200 14.63 15.39 -11.57
C LYS A 200 16.01 14.78 -11.77
N LEU A 201 16.11 13.45 -11.68
CA LEU A 201 17.37 12.78 -12.00
C LEU A 201 17.79 13.17 -13.44
N HIS A 202 19.09 13.31 -13.64
CA HIS A 202 19.75 13.18 -14.93
C HIS A 202 20.92 12.24 -14.66
N LYS A 203 20.81 10.97 -15.08
CA LYS A 203 21.93 10.03 -14.99
C LYS A 203 23.02 10.50 -15.94
N GLN A 204 24.15 10.93 -15.40
CA GLN A 204 25.38 11.03 -16.19
C GLN A 204 25.80 9.61 -16.58
N LEU A 205 25.94 9.37 -17.89
CA LEU A 205 26.38 8.09 -18.44
C LEU A 205 27.74 7.71 -17.83
N GLY A 206 27.86 6.46 -17.36
CA GLY A 206 29.18 5.80 -17.32
C GLY A 206 29.89 5.66 -15.99
N GLN A 207 29.27 5.93 -14.84
CA GLN A 207 29.87 5.59 -13.54
C GLN A 207 28.96 4.62 -12.78
N ARG A 208 29.53 3.50 -12.30
CA ARG A 208 28.88 2.65 -11.28
C ARG A 208 28.54 3.57 -10.11
N VAL A 209 27.29 3.99 -10.02
CA VAL A 209 26.76 4.65 -8.82
C VAL A 209 26.64 3.55 -7.78
N GLN A 210 27.77 3.24 -7.16
CA GLN A 210 27.78 2.57 -5.87
C GLN A 210 26.87 3.41 -4.98
N CYS A 211 25.82 2.78 -4.47
CA CYS A 211 24.69 3.42 -3.81
C CYS A 211 25.16 4.09 -2.50
N HIS A 212 25.86 5.22 -2.60
CA HIS A 212 26.28 6.08 -1.50
C HIS A 212 25.14 6.99 -1.06
N ILE A 213 23.88 6.52 -1.14
CA ILE A 213 22.70 7.22 -0.62
C ILE A 213 22.51 6.92 0.89
N LEU A 214 23.47 6.21 1.50
CA LEU A 214 23.52 5.91 2.93
C LEU A 214 24.51 6.81 3.71
N ALA A 215 25.07 7.84 3.08
CA ALA A 215 25.99 8.74 3.75
C ALA A 215 25.24 9.95 4.35
N VAL A 216 24.99 9.85 5.65
CA VAL A 216 24.96 10.97 6.61
C VAL A 216 23.65 11.78 6.65
N ILE A 217 22.58 11.15 7.16
CA ILE A 217 21.85 11.78 8.27
C ILE A 217 22.51 11.24 9.53
N VAL A 218 23.61 11.87 9.97
CA VAL A 218 24.22 11.54 11.25
C VAL A 218 23.30 12.12 12.33
N PHE A 219 22.43 11.26 12.86
CA PHE A 219 21.71 11.54 14.10
C PHE A 219 22.75 11.55 15.23
N ALA A 220 23.23 12.71 15.65
CA ALA A 220 23.77 12.78 16.99
C ALA A 220 22.62 12.75 17.98
N LEU A 221 22.37 11.57 18.52
CA LEU A 221 21.70 11.44 19.80
C LEU A 221 22.68 11.92 20.88
N LYS A 222 22.75 13.24 21.09
CA LYS A 222 23.41 13.79 22.27
C LYS A 222 22.38 13.79 23.40
N GLY A 223 22.33 12.70 24.17
CA GLY A 223 21.52 12.67 25.40
C GLY A 223 20.87 11.33 25.80
N LEU A 224 21.44 10.17 25.48
CA LEU A 224 20.99 8.91 26.06
C LEU A 224 22.18 8.13 26.62
N GLY A 225 22.24 8.05 27.96
CA GLY A 225 22.92 6.96 28.62
C GLY A 225 22.26 5.64 28.22
N ASP A 226 23.07 4.57 28.18
CA ASP A 226 22.75 3.20 27.74
C ASP A 226 22.77 2.95 26.22
N TYR A 227 24.00 2.99 25.69
CA TYR A 227 24.40 2.69 24.32
C TYR A 227 24.13 1.23 23.85
N GLU A 228 23.92 0.27 24.76
CA GLU A 228 23.98 -1.16 24.41
C GLU A 228 22.63 -1.83 24.14
N ARG A 229 21.50 -1.30 24.67
CA ARG A 229 20.17 -1.93 24.52
C ARG A 229 19.39 -1.43 23.31
N GLN A 230 19.75 -0.28 22.75
CA GLN A 230 19.09 0.31 21.58
C GLN A 230 19.69 -0.14 20.24
N GLU A 231 20.94 -0.64 20.21
CA GLU A 231 21.51 -1.24 19.02
C GLU A 231 20.67 -2.42 18.51
N ASP A 232 20.10 -3.24 19.38
CA ASP A 232 19.33 -4.41 18.95
C ASP A 232 17.93 -4.07 18.39
N LEU A 233 17.31 -3.00 18.88
CA LEU A 233 16.01 -2.51 18.37
C LEU A 233 16.18 -1.72 17.06
N VAL A 234 17.25 -0.92 16.95
CA VAL A 234 17.61 -0.22 15.72
C VAL A 234 18.15 -1.21 14.68
N LYS A 235 18.95 -2.22 15.06
CA LYS A 235 19.36 -3.31 14.16
C LYS A 235 18.15 -4.12 13.70
N LYS A 236 17.20 -4.52 14.57
CA LYS A 236 15.97 -5.23 14.14
C LYS A 236 15.10 -4.43 13.17
N ARG A 237 14.95 -3.11 13.35
CA ARG A 237 14.22 -2.26 12.38
C ARG A 237 15.05 -1.95 11.13
N ALA A 238 16.37 -1.79 11.25
CA ALA A 238 17.27 -1.62 10.11
C ALA A 238 17.36 -2.88 9.26
N THR A 239 17.18 -4.08 9.81
CA THR A 239 17.06 -5.32 9.04
C THR A 239 15.79 -5.31 8.17
N ASN A 240 14.67 -4.80 8.68
CA ASN A 240 13.44 -4.64 7.90
C ASN A 240 13.56 -3.55 6.83
N VAL A 241 14.24 -2.43 7.10
CA VAL A 241 14.51 -1.39 6.08
C VAL A 241 15.54 -1.87 5.04
N LYS A 242 16.54 -2.66 5.44
CA LYS A 242 17.45 -3.36 4.53
C LYS A 242 16.71 -4.38 3.67
N GLN A 243 15.69 -5.06 4.19
CA GLN A 243 14.85 -5.97 3.39
C GLN A 243 13.98 -5.23 2.37
N VAL A 244 13.39 -4.09 2.75
CA VAL A 244 12.61 -3.25 1.83
C VAL A 244 13.51 -2.63 0.73
N LEU A 245 14.76 -2.29 1.04
CA LEU A 245 15.72 -1.76 0.06
C LEU A 245 16.46 -2.85 -0.73
N SER A 246 16.57 -4.08 -0.22
CA SER A 246 17.11 -5.22 -0.98
C SER A 246 16.19 -5.59 -2.15
N CYS A 247 14.88 -5.37 -2.03
CA CYS A 247 13.94 -5.54 -3.16
C CYS A 247 14.04 -4.41 -4.20
N ILE A 248 14.72 -3.31 -3.91
CA ILE A 248 14.91 -2.19 -4.84
C ILE A 248 16.30 -2.26 -5.51
N ALA A 249 17.18 -3.15 -5.03
CA ALA A 249 18.57 -3.28 -5.44
C ALA A 249 18.91 -4.63 -6.12
N GLN A 250 17.91 -5.40 -6.56
CA GLN A 250 18.10 -6.49 -7.53
C GLN A 250 17.57 -6.05 -8.89
#